data_AF-A0A822E8B1-F1
#
_entry.id   AF-A0A822E8B1-F1
#
_cell.length_a   1.000
_cell.length_b   1.000
_cell.length_c   1.000
_cell.angle_alpha   90.00
_cell.angle_beta   90.00
_cell.angle_gamma   90.00
#
_symmetry.space_group_name_H-M   'P 1'
#
loop_
_entity.id
_entity.type
_entity.pdbx_description
1 polymer ?
#
loop_
_entity_poly.entity_id
_entity_poly.type
_entity_poly.pdbx_seq_one_letter_code
_entity_poly.pdbx_strand_id
1 'polypeptide(L)'
;FLVTDSTQTIQQKHNILYGKPIAERILNRCQNECIEFIEKYKRRPQLVAILVGGNESSKLYVRNKQRIAERIEFHVINHLMHVTSLNLLNTIQQLNNDDNVDGIILQLPLPLHIIDKTEEFIN
;
A
#
# COMPACT_ATOMS: atom_id res chain seq x y z
N PHE A 1 35.68 11.60 55.32
CA PHE A 1 34.43 12.28 54.94
C PHE A 1 33.87 11.56 53.72
N LEU A 2 32.82 10.77 53.95
CA LEU A 2 32.06 10.10 52.90
C LEU A 2 31.17 11.16 52.24
N VAL A 3 31.31 11.34 50.93
CA VAL A 3 30.23 11.88 50.10
C VAL A 3 30.07 10.90 48.94
N THR A 4 29.10 10.01 49.09
CA THR A 4 28.56 9.17 48.03
C THR A 4 27.67 10.05 47.15
N ASP A 5 28.06 10.30 45.91
CA ASP A 5 27.17 10.96 44.95
C ASP A 5 26.38 9.88 44.21
N SER A 6 25.10 9.79 44.56
CA SER A 6 24.12 8.86 44.03
C SER A 6 23.72 9.28 42.62
N THR A 7 24.38 8.70 41.62
CA THR A 7 23.87 8.74 40.23
C THR A 7 22.79 7.68 40.06
N GLN A 8 21.56 8.02 40.42
CA GLN A 8 20.38 7.28 39.97
C GLN A 8 20.18 7.53 38.47
N THR A 9 20.63 6.58 37.65
CA THR A 9 20.26 6.51 36.24
C THR A 9 18.75 6.30 36.13
N ILE A 10 18.02 7.32 35.67
CA ILE A 10 16.60 7.21 35.36
C ILE A 10 16.44 6.26 34.16
N GLN A 11 16.05 5.02 34.42
CA GLN A 11 15.78 4.03 33.39
C GLN A 11 14.40 4.32 32.77
N GLN A 12 14.36 5.15 31.73
CA GLN A 12 13.11 5.44 31.02
C GLN A 12 12.57 4.20 30.32
N LYS A 13 11.50 3.64 30.88
CA LYS A 13 10.77 2.50 30.32
C LYS A 13 9.86 2.99 29.20
N HIS A 14 10.20 2.63 27.97
CA HIS A 14 9.38 2.90 26.80
C HIS A 14 8.49 1.70 26.52
N ASN A 15 7.19 1.94 26.27
CA ASN A 15 6.30 0.88 25.82
C ASN A 15 6.46 0.71 24.30
N ILE A 16 6.92 -0.47 23.88
CA ILE A 16 7.00 -0.82 22.46
C ILE A 16 5.59 -1.20 21.99
N LEU A 17 5.08 -0.45 21.01
CA LEU A 17 3.85 -0.81 20.31
C LEU A 17 4.18 -1.86 19.24
N TYR A 18 3.92 -3.12 19.55
CA TYR A 18 4.10 -4.22 18.61
C TYR A 18 2.94 -4.25 17.60
N GLY A 19 3.17 -3.75 16.39
CA GLY A 19 2.17 -3.73 15.32
C GLY A 19 1.90 -5.09 14.67
N LYS A 20 2.83 -6.04 14.78
CA LYS A 20 2.74 -7.34 14.09
C LYS A 20 1.48 -8.16 14.45
N PRO A 21 1.11 -8.35 15.74
CA PRO A 21 -0.10 -9.09 16.08
C PRO A 21 -1.39 -8.41 15.58
N ILE A 22 -1.40 -7.08 15.56
CA ILE A 22 -2.54 -6.29 15.06
C ILE A 22 -2.67 -6.46 13.54
N ALA A 23 -1.56 -6.38 12.82
CA ALA A 23 -1.52 -6.60 11.38
C ALA A 23 -2.02 -8.01 11.02
N GLU A 24 -1.56 -9.05 11.73
CA GLU A 24 -2.01 -10.44 11.50
C GLU A 24 -3.53 -10.58 11.69
N ARG A 25 -4.11 -9.96 12.72
CA ARG A 25 -5.56 -9.96 12.94
C ARG A 25 -6.32 -9.27 11.80
N ILE A 26 -5.82 -8.14 11.29
CA ILE A 26 -6.44 -7.42 10.18
C ILE A 26 -6.38 -8.25 8.90
N LEU A 27 -5.23 -8.87 8.61
CA LEU A 27 -5.05 -9.71 7.43
C LEU A 27 -6.00 -10.92 7.44
N ASN A 28 -6.15 -11.61 8.58
CA ASN A 28 -7.07 -12.74 8.70
C ASN A 28 -8.53 -12.33 8.44
N ARG A 29 -8.95 -11.17 8.96
CA ARG A 29 -10.30 -10.64 8.69
C ARG A 29 -10.49 -10.35 7.20
N CYS A 30 -9.51 -9.69 6.59
CA CYS A 30 -9.54 -9.35 5.16
C CYS A 30 -9.58 -10.61 4.27
N GLN A 31 -8.93 -11.70 4.68
CA GLN A 31 -9.02 -13.00 3.98
C GLN A 31 -10.45 -13.56 3.98
N ASN A 32 -11.18 -13.47 5.10
CA ASN A 32 -12.57 -13.91 5.17
C ASN A 32 -13.48 -13.04 4.29
N GLU A 33 -13.29 -11.72 4.34
CA GLU A 33 -14.02 -10.77 3.48
C GLU A 33 -13.78 -11.08 1.98
N CYS A 34 -12.56 -11.50 1.60
CA CYS A 34 -12.28 -11.95 0.22
C CYS A 34 -13.02 -13.24 -0.15
N ILE A 35 -13.20 -14.18 0.77
CA ILE A 35 -13.98 -15.41 0.53
C ILE A 35 -15.43 -15.05 0.22
N GLU A 36 -16.04 -14.24 1.09
CA GLU A 36 -17.41 -13.77 0.92
C GLU A 36 -17.60 -13.01 -0.41
N PHE A 37 -16.62 -12.18 -0.78
CA PHE A 37 -16.60 -11.49 -2.07
C PHE A 37 -16.60 -12.47 -3.25
N ILE A 38 -15.71 -13.47 -3.24
CA ILE A 38 -15.61 -14.46 -4.32
C ILE A 38 -16.91 -15.27 -4.42
N GLU A 39 -17.50 -15.65 -3.29
CA GLU A 39 -18.77 -16.37 -3.28
C GLU A 39 -19.92 -15.53 -3.87
N LYS A 40 -19.95 -14.23 -3.56
CA LYS A 40 -20.99 -13.30 -4.00
C LYS A 40 -20.85 -12.91 -5.48
N TYR A 41 -19.65 -12.50 -5.91
CA TYR A 41 -19.41 -11.92 -7.24
C TYR A 41 -18.78 -12.90 -8.23
N LYS A 42 -18.44 -14.12 -7.80
CA LYS A 42 -17.85 -15.19 -8.63
C LYS A 42 -16.54 -14.80 -9.33
N ARG A 43 -15.86 -13.77 -8.83
CA ARG A 43 -14.50 -13.36 -9.23
C ARG A 43 -13.69 -12.95 -7.99
N ARG A 44 -12.38 -12.91 -8.13
CA ARG A 44 -11.49 -12.37 -7.08
C ARG A 44 -11.55 -10.83 -7.09
N PRO A 45 -11.37 -10.17 -5.93
CA PRO A 45 -11.15 -8.74 -5.91
C PRO A 45 -9.86 -8.41 -6.66
N GLN A 46 -9.89 -7.41 -7.54
CA GLN A 46 -8.75 -6.95 -8.30
C GLN A 46 -8.22 -5.63 -7.75
N LEU A 47 -6.93 -5.60 -7.46
CA LEU A 47 -6.22 -4.40 -7.03
C LEU A 47 -5.14 -4.06 -8.05
N VAL A 48 -5.14 -2.83 -8.55
CA VAL A 48 -4.17 -2.34 -9.53
C VAL A 48 -3.23 -1.34 -8.87
N ALA A 49 -1.93 -1.58 -8.93
CA ALA A 49 -0.93 -0.60 -8.52
C ALA A 49 -0.32 0.11 -9.73
N ILE A 50 -0.30 1.43 -9.70
CA ILE A 50 0.32 2.29 -10.69
C ILE A 50 1.64 2.80 -10.12
N LEU A 51 2.74 2.52 -10.83
CA LEU A 51 4.07 3.01 -10.50
C LEU A 51 4.58 3.91 -11.61
N VAL A 52 5.18 5.04 -11.25
CA VAL A 52 5.81 5.96 -12.20
C VAL A 52 7.32 5.98 -11.97
N GLY A 53 8.08 5.67 -13.02
CA GLY A 53 9.54 5.78 -13.01
C GLY A 53 10.28 4.73 -12.17
N GLY A 54 9.67 3.55 -12.02
CA GLY A 54 10.00 2.56 -10.99
C GLY A 54 11.48 2.30 -10.67
N ASN A 55 11.73 2.05 -9.38
CA ASN A 55 12.89 1.32 -8.87
C ASN A 55 12.44 -0.06 -8.35
N GLU A 56 13.40 -0.97 -8.12
CA GLU A 56 13.31 -2.35 -7.59
C GLU A 56 12.47 -2.58 -6.30
N SER A 57 11.82 -1.54 -5.76
CA SER A 57 10.93 -1.55 -4.60
C SER A 57 9.66 -2.41 -4.81
N SER A 58 9.34 -2.79 -6.04
CA SER A 58 8.24 -3.70 -6.40
C SER A 58 8.36 -5.09 -5.74
N LYS A 59 9.59 -5.55 -5.46
CA LYS A 59 9.85 -6.86 -4.82
C LYS A 59 9.29 -6.95 -3.40
N LEU A 60 9.27 -5.84 -2.66
CA LEU A 60 8.72 -5.79 -1.29
C LEU A 60 7.19 -5.77 -1.30
N TYR A 61 6.59 -5.10 -2.29
CA TYR A 61 5.14 -5.09 -2.50
C TYR A 61 4.59 -6.49 -2.84
N VAL A 62 5.29 -7.24 -3.69
CA VAL A 62 4.90 -8.61 -4.07
C VAL A 62 5.01 -9.57 -2.88
N ARG A 63 6.05 -9.45 -2.04
CA ARG A 63 6.27 -10.33 -0.88
C ARG A 63 5.18 -10.22 0.19
N ASN A 64 4.78 -9.01 0.57
CA ASN A 64 3.70 -8.85 1.56
C ASN A 64 2.36 -9.32 1.02
N LYS A 65 2.17 -9.30 -0.30
CA LYS A 65 0.97 -9.80 -0.96
C LYS A 65 0.88 -11.31 -0.98
N GLN A 66 1.98 -12.09 -0.95
CA GLN A 66 1.93 -13.56 -0.98
C GLN A 66 1.03 -14.20 0.09
N ARG A 67 0.78 -13.55 1.23
CA ARG A 67 -0.13 -14.05 2.27
C ARG A 67 -1.63 -13.87 1.96
N ILE A 68 -2.01 -12.96 1.06
CA ILE A 68 -3.39 -12.74 0.60
C ILE A 68 -3.54 -13.09 -0.91
N ALA A 69 -2.43 -13.17 -1.65
CA ALA A 69 -2.36 -13.23 -3.12
C ALA A 69 -3.07 -14.42 -3.76
N GLU A 70 -3.36 -15.49 -3.02
CA GLU A 70 -4.19 -16.57 -3.56
C GLU A 70 -5.66 -16.16 -3.73
N ARG A 71 -6.12 -15.14 -3.00
CA ARG A 71 -7.54 -14.73 -2.94
C ARG A 71 -7.82 -13.38 -3.58
N ILE A 72 -6.79 -12.62 -3.94
CA ILE A 72 -6.92 -11.35 -4.67
C ILE A 72 -6.17 -11.42 -5.99
N GLU A 73 -6.69 -10.77 -7.01
CA GLU A 73 -5.95 -10.49 -8.24
C GLU A 73 -5.20 -9.18 -8.08
N PHE A 74 -3.90 -9.19 -8.42
CA PHE A 74 -3.07 -8.01 -8.28
C PHE A 74 -2.32 -7.73 -9.57
N HIS A 75 -2.56 -6.55 -10.13
CA HIS A 75 -1.92 -6.09 -11.35
C HIS A 75 -1.04 -4.89 -11.07
N VAL A 76 0.03 -4.77 -11.84
CA VAL A 76 0.98 -3.68 -11.74
C VAL A 76 1.11 -3.02 -13.10
N ILE A 77 0.83 -1.72 -13.16
CA ILE A 77 1.02 -0.88 -14.33
C ILE A 77 2.23 0.01 -14.07
N ASN A 78 3.22 -0.09 -14.96
CA ASN A 78 4.44 0.73 -14.89
C ASN A 78 4.38 1.82 -15.96
N HIS A 79 4.42 3.07 -15.53
CA HIS A 79 4.66 4.23 -16.37
C HIS A 79 6.13 4.65 -16.30
N LEU A 80 6.63 5.21 -17.40
CA LEU A 80 7.97 5.78 -17.46
C LEU A 80 8.05 7.08 -16.64
N MET A 81 9.25 7.46 -16.19
CA MET A 81 9.50 8.70 -15.44
C MET A 81 8.89 9.92 -16.14
N HIS A 82 8.95 9.99 -17.47
CA HIS A 82 8.48 11.13 -18.26
C HIS A 82 6.99 11.07 -18.63
N VAL A 83 6.19 10.18 -18.02
CA VAL A 83 4.75 10.14 -18.26
C VAL A 83 4.13 11.50 -17.97
N THR A 84 3.20 11.93 -18.82
CA THR A 84 2.46 13.16 -18.61
C THR A 84 1.35 12.95 -17.60
N SER A 85 0.96 14.01 -16.87
CA SER A 85 -0.18 13.95 -15.95
C SER A 85 -1.47 13.53 -16.67
N LEU A 86 -1.66 13.98 -17.93
CA LEU A 86 -2.82 13.61 -18.75
C LEU A 86 -2.85 12.10 -19.03
N ASN A 87 -1.72 11.50 -19.40
CA ASN A 87 -1.67 10.07 -19.66
C ASN A 87 -1.90 9.26 -18.38
N LEU A 88 -1.35 9.71 -17.25
CA LEU A 88 -1.59 9.08 -15.96
C LEU A 88 -3.07 9.18 -15.55
N LEU A 89 -3.70 10.34 -15.75
CA LEU A 89 -5.12 10.56 -15.48
C LEU A 89 -6.00 9.67 -16.37
N ASN A 90 -5.68 9.56 -17.66
CA ASN A 90 -6.39 8.68 -18.58
C ASN A 90 -6.30 7.22 -18.14
N THR A 91 -5.13 6.74 -17.68
CA THR A 91 -5.01 5.40 -17.11
C THR A 91 -5.91 5.22 -15.90
N ILE A 92 -5.91 6.18 -14.97
CA ILE A 92 -6.76 6.13 -13.78
C ILE A 92 -8.25 6.12 -14.16
N GLN A 93 -8.66 6.97 -15.11
CA GLN A 93 -10.03 6.99 -15.62
C GLN A 93 -10.44 5.68 -16.29
N GLN A 94 -9.55 5.05 -17.05
CA GLN A 94 -9.81 3.73 -17.65
C GLN A 94 -10.04 2.68 -16.56
N LEU A 95 -9.20 2.67 -15.53
CA LEU A 95 -9.33 1.74 -14.41
C LEU A 95 -10.58 1.99 -13.56
N ASN A 96 -10.96 3.26 -13.35
CA ASN A 96 -12.19 3.62 -12.64
C ASN A 96 -13.47 3.18 -13.38
N ASN A 97 -13.41 3.00 -14.70
CA ASN A 97 -14.53 2.53 -15.51
C ASN A 97 -14.47 1.01 -15.80
N ASP A 98 -13.49 0.30 -15.25
CA ASP A 98 -13.36 -1.15 -15.41
C ASP A 98 -14.06 -1.86 -14.24
N ASP A 99 -15.19 -2.51 -14.52
CA ASP A 99 -15.99 -3.26 -13.52
C ASP A 99 -15.23 -4.43 -12.86
N ASN A 100 -14.07 -4.81 -13.40
CA ASN A 100 -13.22 -5.82 -12.81
C ASN A 100 -12.27 -5.24 -11.75
N VAL A 101 -12.00 -3.92 -11.78
CA VAL A 101 -11.07 -3.26 -10.86
C VAL A 101 -11.79 -2.77 -9.61
N ASP A 102 -11.42 -3.31 -8.45
CA ASP A 102 -12.04 -2.95 -7.15
C ASP A 102 -11.19 -1.95 -6.35
N GLY A 103 -9.94 -1.72 -6.76
CA GLY A 103 -9.07 -0.79 -6.08
C GLY A 103 -7.86 -0.39 -6.90
N ILE A 104 -7.44 0.86 -6.73
CA ILE A 104 -6.27 1.44 -7.38
C ILE A 104 -5.33 1.99 -6.30
N ILE A 105 -4.03 1.73 -6.43
CA ILE A 105 -2.98 2.32 -5.61
C ILE A 105 -2.04 3.09 -6.51
N LEU A 106 -1.99 4.42 -6.35
CA LEU A 106 -0.96 5.24 -6.97
C LEU A 106 0.25 5.32 -6.03
N GLN A 107 1.37 4.72 -6.45
CA GLN A 107 2.56 4.66 -5.61
C GLN A 107 3.34 5.97 -5.62
N LEU A 108 3.60 6.52 -4.43
CA LEU A 108 4.44 7.69 -4.21
C LEU A 108 5.92 7.31 -4.00
N PRO A 109 6.87 8.24 -4.25
CA PRO A 109 6.68 9.60 -4.77
C PRO A 109 6.44 9.63 -6.28
N LEU A 110 5.61 10.59 -6.73
CA LEU A 110 5.47 10.88 -8.16
C LEU A 110 6.61 11.79 -8.64
N PRO A 111 6.94 11.79 -9.94
CA PRO A 111 7.84 12.78 -10.52
C PRO A 111 7.35 14.21 -10.28
N LEU A 112 8.29 15.15 -10.11
CA LEU A 112 8.02 16.56 -9.80
C LEU A 112 7.05 17.24 -10.78
N HIS A 113 7.14 16.93 -12.08
CA HIS A 113 6.24 17.50 -13.08
C HIS A 113 4.79 17.01 -12.99
N ILE A 114 4.51 16.01 -12.14
CA ILE A 114 3.17 15.47 -11.87
C ILE A 114 2.67 15.92 -10.49
N ILE A 115 3.57 16.14 -9.52
CA ILE A 115 3.22 16.42 -8.12
C ILE A 115 2.26 17.61 -7.97
N ASP A 116 2.47 18.68 -8.74
CA ASP A 116 1.62 19.88 -8.66
C ASP A 116 0.16 19.65 -9.06
N LYS A 117 -0.14 18.50 -9.68
CA LYS A 117 -1.48 18.11 -10.14
C LYS A 117 -2.07 16.95 -9.35
N THR A 118 -1.52 16.62 -8.19
CA THR A 118 -1.93 15.42 -7.46
C THR A 118 -3.40 15.47 -7.02
N GLU A 119 -3.92 16.66 -6.73
CA GLU A 119 -5.34 16.88 -6.39
C GLU A 119 -6.30 16.48 -7.53
N GLU A 120 -5.86 16.54 -8.79
CA GLU A 120 -6.65 16.13 -9.95
C GLU A 120 -6.88 14.61 -10.00
N PHE A 121 -6.09 13.80 -9.27
CA PHE A 121 -6.23 12.35 -9.23
C PHE A 121 -7.11 11.82 -8.08
N ILE A 122 -7.44 12.68 -7.09
CA ILE A 122 -8.11 12.27 -5.85
C ILE A 122 -9.62 12.57 -5.89
N ASN A 123 -10.07 13.43 -6.81
CA ASN A 123 -11.48 13.77 -7.04
C ASN A 123 -12.08 13.00 -8.23
#